data_AF-A0A0K8Q835-F1
#
_entry.id   AF-A0A0K8Q835-F1
#
_cell.length_a   1.000
_cell.length_b   1.000
_cell.length_c   1.000
_cell.angle_alpha   90.00
_cell.angle_beta   90.00
_cell.angle_gamma   90.00
#
_symmetry.space_group_name_H-M   'P 1'
#
loop_
_entity.id
_entity.type
_entity.pdbx_description
1 polymer ?
#
loop_
_entity_poly.entity_id
_entity_poly.type
_entity_poly.pdbx_seq_one_letter_code
_entity_poly.pdbx_strand_id
1 'polypeptide(L)'
;MLFNSGAEAVENAVKVARLATGRDAVVAFDHAYHGRTNLTMALTAKAMPYKTNFGPFAPEVYRMPMSYPFREENPSISGAEAAKRAITMIEKQIGGEQVAAIIIEPIQGEGGFIVPAEASCRRWPRGPRTRASSSSPTRSSPASAAPANGSP
;
A
#
# COMPACT_ATOMS: atom_id res chain seq x y z
N MET A 1 -17.65 6.63 -3.59
CA MET A 1 -17.01 7.62 -4.49
C MET A 1 -17.12 7.10 -5.91
N LEU A 2 -17.22 8.00 -6.90
CA LEU A 2 -17.22 7.68 -8.34
C LEU A 2 -16.17 8.57 -9.02
N PHE A 3 -15.49 8.06 -10.05
CA PHE A 3 -14.41 8.73 -10.77
C PHE A 3 -14.54 8.47 -12.28
N ASN A 4 -13.76 9.18 -13.10
CA ASN A 4 -13.84 9.10 -14.56
C ASN A 4 -12.90 8.04 -15.14
N SER A 5 -11.77 7.79 -14.50
CA SER A 5 -10.70 6.92 -14.98
C SER A 5 -10.23 5.91 -13.94
N GLY A 6 -9.64 4.82 -14.42
CA GLY A 6 -8.99 3.83 -13.55
C GLY A 6 -7.82 4.43 -12.75
N ALA A 7 -7.10 5.40 -13.32
CA ALA A 7 -6.02 6.08 -12.62
C ALA A 7 -6.54 6.89 -11.42
N GLU A 8 -7.62 7.66 -11.59
CA GLU A 8 -8.27 8.37 -10.47
C GLU A 8 -8.78 7.42 -9.40
N ALA A 9 -9.32 6.27 -9.80
CA ALA A 9 -9.76 5.25 -8.85
C ALA A 9 -8.59 4.72 -8.00
N VAL A 10 -7.44 4.43 -8.63
CA VAL A 10 -6.23 3.99 -7.91
C VAL A 10 -5.69 5.10 -7.01
N GLU A 11 -5.58 6.33 -7.49
CA GLU A 11 -5.09 7.44 -6.66
C GLU A 11 -5.95 7.66 -5.42
N ASN A 12 -7.27 7.60 -5.56
CA ASN A 12 -8.17 7.76 -4.42
C ASN A 12 -8.16 6.54 -3.49
N ALA A 13 -7.95 5.33 -4.00
CA ALA A 13 -7.72 4.16 -3.15
C ALA A 13 -6.46 4.33 -2.28
N VAL A 14 -5.35 4.81 -2.86
CA VAL A 14 -4.12 5.11 -2.12
C VAL A 14 -4.33 6.23 -1.11
N LYS A 15 -5.05 7.30 -1.47
CA LYS A 15 -5.38 8.40 -0.53
C LYS A 15 -6.16 7.89 0.66
N VAL A 16 -7.19 7.08 0.45
CA VAL A 16 -8.00 6.50 1.53
C VAL A 16 -7.15 5.59 2.41
N ALA A 17 -6.30 4.74 1.81
CA ALA A 17 -5.43 3.84 2.57
C ALA A 17 -4.44 4.61 3.46
N ARG A 18 -3.70 5.57 2.88
CA ARG A 18 -2.75 6.41 3.63
C ARG A 18 -3.44 7.18 4.76
N LEU A 19 -4.60 7.78 4.49
CA LEU A 19 -5.38 8.49 5.50
C LEU A 19 -5.87 7.55 6.62
N ALA A 20 -6.40 6.39 6.27
CA ALA A 20 -6.98 5.46 7.24
C ALA A 20 -5.93 4.79 8.13
N THR A 21 -4.72 4.54 7.61
CA THR A 21 -3.65 3.90 8.37
C THR A 21 -2.69 4.89 9.03
N GLY A 22 -2.60 6.12 8.54
CA GLY A 22 -1.58 7.09 8.95
C GLY A 22 -0.16 6.68 8.53
N ARG A 23 -0.02 5.95 7.43
CA ARG A 23 1.23 5.36 6.94
C ARG A 23 1.48 5.79 5.50
N ASP A 24 2.74 5.71 5.05
CA ASP A 24 3.12 6.25 3.73
C ASP A 24 3.36 5.19 2.67
N ALA A 25 3.97 4.05 3.02
CA ALA A 25 4.46 3.09 2.05
C ALA A 25 3.33 2.37 1.30
N VAL A 26 3.45 2.33 -0.02
CA VAL A 26 2.56 1.58 -0.92
C VAL A 26 3.38 0.52 -1.65
N VAL A 27 2.93 -0.73 -1.56
CA VAL A 27 3.57 -1.85 -2.24
C VAL A 27 2.82 -2.17 -3.54
N ALA A 28 3.54 -2.17 -4.65
CA ALA A 28 3.11 -2.69 -5.95
C ALA A 28 3.99 -3.88 -6.37
N PHE A 29 3.65 -4.55 -7.46
CA PHE A 29 4.34 -5.77 -7.90
C PHE A 29 5.09 -5.59 -9.21
N ASP A 30 6.04 -6.49 -9.46
CA ASP A 30 6.59 -6.68 -10.80
C ASP A 30 5.47 -6.94 -11.81
N HIS A 31 5.67 -6.45 -13.04
CA HIS A 31 4.71 -6.51 -14.14
C HIS A 31 3.38 -5.73 -13.94
N ALA A 32 3.22 -4.98 -12.84
CA ALA A 32 2.00 -4.22 -12.58
C ALA A 32 1.80 -3.04 -13.53
N TYR A 33 0.54 -2.71 -13.81
CA TYR A 33 0.12 -1.48 -14.48
C TYR A 33 -1.08 -0.85 -13.77
N HIS A 34 -0.94 0.41 -13.36
CA HIS A 34 -1.97 1.10 -12.57
C HIS A 34 -2.39 2.45 -13.14
N GLY A 35 -1.81 2.88 -14.26
CA GLY A 35 -2.19 4.12 -14.94
C GLY A 35 -1.00 4.99 -15.37
N ARG A 36 -1.32 6.23 -15.76
CA ARG A 36 -0.38 7.18 -16.39
C ARG A 36 -0.29 8.54 -15.70
N THR A 37 -0.90 8.70 -14.52
CA THR A 37 -0.65 9.86 -13.64
C THR A 37 0.67 9.66 -12.89
N ASN A 38 1.22 10.70 -12.25
CA ASN A 38 2.55 10.60 -11.60
C ASN A 38 2.64 9.45 -10.57
N LEU A 39 1.64 9.31 -9.69
CA LEU A 39 1.58 8.21 -8.72
C LEU A 39 1.34 6.86 -9.42
N THR A 40 0.42 6.79 -10.36
CA THR A 40 0.10 5.52 -11.02
C THR A 40 1.22 5.03 -11.95
N MET A 41 2.04 5.94 -12.49
CA MET A 41 3.31 5.62 -13.15
C MET A 41 4.36 5.09 -12.15
N ALA A 42 4.41 5.63 -10.93
CA ALA A 42 5.27 5.11 -9.86
C ALA A 42 4.92 3.64 -9.55
N LEU A 43 3.62 3.36 -9.42
CA LEU A 43 3.06 2.02 -9.17
C LEU A 43 3.24 1.07 -10.37
N THR A 44 3.20 1.59 -11.60
CA THR A 44 3.43 0.83 -12.83
C THR A 44 4.89 0.37 -12.95
N ALA A 45 5.11 -0.89 -13.33
CA ALA A 45 6.44 -1.49 -13.41
C ALA A 45 7.18 -1.13 -14.72
N LYS A 46 6.53 -1.34 -15.87
CA LYS A 46 7.15 -1.21 -17.19
C LYS A 46 7.49 0.25 -17.52
N ALA A 47 8.76 0.52 -17.86
CA ALA A 47 9.23 1.88 -18.11
C ALA A 47 8.86 2.42 -19.51
N MET A 48 9.01 1.62 -20.57
CA MET A 48 8.62 2.02 -21.92
C MET A 48 7.24 1.44 -22.29
N PRO A 49 6.30 2.23 -22.83
CA PRO A 49 6.35 3.68 -23.08
C PRO A 49 5.83 4.53 -21.90
N TYR A 50 5.60 3.94 -20.72
CA TYR A 50 4.75 4.55 -19.69
C TYR A 50 5.45 5.51 -18.72
N LYS A 51 6.78 5.45 -18.56
CA LYS A 51 7.54 6.15 -17.50
C LYS A 51 8.75 6.92 -18.01
N THR A 52 9.35 6.48 -19.11
CA THR A 52 10.58 7.08 -19.63
C THR A 52 10.41 8.59 -19.81
N ASN A 53 11.31 9.36 -19.19
CA ASN A 53 11.33 10.84 -19.21
C ASN A 53 10.16 11.56 -18.51
N PHE A 54 9.35 10.88 -17.69
CA PHE A 54 8.23 11.50 -16.94
C PHE A 54 8.46 11.66 -15.43
N GLY A 55 9.64 11.27 -14.94
CA GLY A 55 10.01 11.40 -13.52
C GLY A 55 10.41 12.83 -13.13
N PRO A 56 10.67 13.08 -11.83
CA PRO A 56 10.63 12.11 -10.72
C PRO A 56 9.20 11.69 -10.34
N PHE A 57 9.06 10.47 -9.85
CA PHE A 57 7.76 9.88 -9.49
C PHE A 57 7.43 10.05 -8.01
N ALA A 58 6.15 9.89 -7.68
CA ALA A 58 5.65 9.93 -6.31
C ALA A 58 6.48 8.98 -5.40
N PRO A 59 6.91 9.46 -4.22
CA PRO A 59 7.75 8.69 -3.31
C PRO A 59 6.95 7.62 -2.56
N GLU A 60 7.66 6.82 -1.76
CA GLU A 60 7.09 5.78 -0.88
C GLU A 60 6.32 4.69 -1.64
N VAL A 61 6.83 4.33 -2.82
CA VAL A 61 6.35 3.21 -3.62
C VAL A 61 7.42 2.14 -3.73
N TYR A 62 7.11 0.94 -3.26
CA TYR A 62 8.02 -0.19 -3.21
C TYR A 62 7.52 -1.32 -4.12
N ARG A 63 8.45 -2.02 -4.76
CA ARG A 63 8.14 -3.09 -5.71
C ARG A 63 8.53 -4.46 -5.16
N MET A 64 7.58 -5.40 -5.21
CA MET A 64 7.73 -6.76 -4.71
C MET A 64 7.59 -7.79 -5.83
N PRO A 65 8.20 -8.98 -5.67
CA PRO A 65 8.15 -10.03 -6.68
C PRO A 65 6.73 -10.55 -6.84
N MET A 66 6.29 -10.67 -8.09
CA MET A 66 5.02 -11.29 -8.46
C MET A 66 5.12 -12.82 -8.44
N SER A 67 3.98 -13.51 -8.31
CA SER A 67 3.89 -14.94 -8.65
C SER A 67 3.64 -15.07 -10.15
N TYR A 68 4.65 -15.49 -10.91
CA TYR A 68 4.53 -15.66 -12.36
C TYR A 68 4.93 -17.08 -12.76
N PRO A 69 4.01 -18.06 -12.69
CA PRO A 69 4.33 -19.50 -12.79
C PRO A 69 5.22 -19.89 -13.98
N PHE A 70 4.99 -19.28 -15.14
CA PHE A 70 5.76 -19.58 -16.36
C PHE A 70 7.22 -19.11 -16.31
N ARG A 71 7.56 -18.14 -15.44
CA ARG A 71 8.90 -17.53 -15.36
C ARG A 71 9.51 -17.59 -13.96
N GLU A 72 8.95 -18.38 -13.06
CA GLU A 72 9.58 -18.61 -11.76
C GLU A 72 10.92 -19.34 -11.95
N GLU A 73 11.96 -18.88 -11.26
CA GLU A 73 13.28 -19.55 -11.25
C GLU A 73 13.18 -20.98 -10.72
N ASN A 74 12.27 -21.19 -9.76
CA ASN A 74 11.84 -22.52 -9.34
C ASN A 74 10.45 -22.81 -9.94
N PRO A 75 10.34 -23.62 -11.01
CA PRO A 75 9.06 -23.92 -11.64
C PRO A 75 8.06 -24.65 -10.74
N SER A 76 8.52 -25.25 -9.63
CA SER A 76 7.68 -25.98 -8.67
C SER A 76 7.22 -25.13 -7.49
N ILE A 77 7.53 -23.83 -7.46
CA ILE A 77 7.11 -22.95 -6.36
C ILE A 77 5.59 -22.86 -6.29
N SER A 78 5.04 -23.09 -5.10
CA SER A 78 3.62 -22.91 -4.85
C SER A 78 3.25 -21.43 -4.72
N GLY A 79 1.97 -21.09 -4.93
CA GLY A 79 1.51 -19.72 -4.70
C GLY A 79 1.65 -19.28 -3.24
N ALA A 80 1.56 -20.20 -2.28
CA ALA A 80 1.80 -19.90 -0.87
C ALA A 80 3.26 -19.51 -0.58
N GLU A 81 4.21 -20.17 -1.24
CA GLU A 81 5.64 -19.85 -1.16
C GLU A 81 5.96 -18.53 -1.86
N ALA A 82 5.39 -18.28 -3.04
CA ALA A 82 5.52 -17.00 -3.74
C ALA A 82 4.99 -15.83 -2.89
N ALA A 83 3.83 -16.00 -2.24
CA ALA A 83 3.30 -15.01 -1.30
C ALA A 83 4.19 -14.86 -0.06
N LYS A 84 4.74 -15.96 0.49
CA LYS A 84 5.68 -15.91 1.63
C LYS A 84 6.93 -15.12 1.25
N ARG A 85 7.50 -15.34 0.06
CA ARG A 85 8.66 -14.61 -0.48
C ARG A 85 8.39 -13.11 -0.47
N ALA A 86 7.27 -12.67 -1.06
CA ALA A 86 6.92 -11.26 -1.11
C ALA A 86 6.67 -10.67 0.29
N ILE A 87 5.93 -11.37 1.17
CA ILE A 87 5.67 -10.90 2.54
C ILE A 87 6.97 -10.76 3.34
N THR A 88 7.88 -11.73 3.26
CA THR A 88 9.18 -11.65 3.94
C THR A 88 10.00 -10.46 3.43
N MET A 89 9.96 -10.18 2.13
CA MET A 89 10.67 -9.04 1.55
C MET A 89 10.07 -7.70 2.00
N ILE A 90 8.73 -7.57 2.03
CA ILE A 90 8.03 -6.39 2.58
C ILE A 90 8.46 -6.14 4.03
N GLU A 91 8.41 -7.17 4.86
CA GLU A 91 8.73 -7.05 6.29
C GLU A 91 10.18 -6.62 6.51
N LYS A 92 11.12 -7.13 5.70
CA LYS A 92 12.55 -6.83 5.85
C LYS A 92 12.98 -5.50 5.25
N GLN A 93 12.31 -5.02 4.20
CA GLN A 93 12.69 -3.79 3.50
C GLN A 93 11.94 -2.56 3.99
N ILE A 94 10.71 -2.73 4.50
CA ILE A 94 9.80 -1.64 4.85
C ILE A 94 9.34 -1.78 6.31
N GLY A 95 9.02 -3.01 6.72
CA GLY A 95 8.30 -3.31 7.96
C GLY A 95 6.78 -3.19 7.74
N GLY A 96 6.02 -4.25 8.04
CA GLY A 96 4.59 -4.32 7.75
C GLY A 96 3.76 -3.24 8.45
N GLU A 97 4.26 -2.67 9.54
CA GLU A 97 3.62 -1.56 10.25
C GLU A 97 3.75 -0.21 9.55
N GLN A 98 4.64 -0.08 8.56
CA GLN A 98 4.82 1.14 7.77
C GLN A 98 4.06 1.10 6.43
N VAL A 99 3.48 -0.05 6.07
CA VAL A 99 2.73 -0.23 4.83
C VAL A 99 1.29 0.26 5.00
N ALA A 100 0.91 1.25 4.19
CA ALA A 100 -0.45 1.75 4.07
C ALA A 100 -1.33 0.83 3.20
N ALA A 101 -0.78 0.38 2.07
CA ALA A 101 -1.49 -0.44 1.10
C ALA A 101 -0.57 -1.42 0.36
N ILE A 102 -1.14 -2.56 0.02
CA ILE A 102 -0.62 -3.47 -1.00
C ILE A 102 -1.63 -3.41 -2.16
N ILE A 103 -1.18 -3.00 -3.34
CA ILE A 103 -1.99 -2.94 -4.55
C ILE A 103 -1.55 -4.02 -5.53
N ILE A 104 -2.50 -4.84 -5.99
CA ILE A 104 -2.26 -5.95 -6.90
C ILE A 104 -3.45 -6.15 -7.83
N GLU A 105 -3.17 -6.43 -9.10
CA GLU A 105 -4.18 -6.90 -10.05
C GLU A 105 -4.38 -8.42 -9.85
N PRO A 106 -5.61 -8.93 -9.65
CA PRO A 106 -5.84 -10.37 -9.48
C PRO A 106 -5.33 -11.22 -10.65
N ILE A 107 -5.42 -10.65 -11.86
CA ILE A 107 -4.75 -11.10 -13.09
C ILE A 107 -4.15 -9.83 -13.70
N GLN A 108 -2.84 -9.80 -13.91
CA GLN A 108 -2.18 -8.59 -14.42
C GLN A 108 -2.43 -8.43 -15.91
N GLY A 109 -3.03 -7.33 -16.33
CA GLY A 109 -3.41 -7.09 -17.73
C GLY A 109 -2.18 -6.80 -18.60
N GLU A 110 -1.73 -5.54 -18.58
CA GLU A 110 -0.59 -5.04 -19.37
C GLU A 110 0.74 -5.76 -19.08
N GLY A 111 0.84 -6.40 -17.91
CA GLY A 111 1.97 -7.26 -17.54
C GLY A 111 2.08 -8.54 -18.38
N GLY A 112 0.99 -8.93 -19.08
CA GLY A 112 0.94 -10.09 -19.97
C GLY A 112 -0.07 -11.15 -19.55
N PHE A 113 -1.24 -10.76 -19.03
CA PHE A 113 -2.28 -11.67 -18.54
C PHE A 113 -1.75 -12.69 -17.52
N ILE A 114 -0.89 -12.21 -16.61
CA ILE A 114 -0.23 -13.06 -15.63
C ILE A 114 -1.26 -13.46 -14.57
N VAL A 115 -1.60 -14.75 -14.54
CA VAL A 115 -2.41 -15.36 -13.49
C VAL A 115 -1.45 -15.86 -12.40
N PRO A 116 -1.55 -15.34 -11.16
CA PRO A 116 -0.72 -15.83 -10.07
C PRO A 116 -1.03 -17.30 -9.76
N ALA A 117 -0.04 -18.03 -9.25
CA ALA A 117 -0.26 -19.39 -8.77
C ALA A 117 -1.36 -19.42 -7.70
N GLU A 118 -2.08 -20.54 -7.65
CA GLU A 118 -3.22 -20.70 -6.74
C GLU A 118 -2.85 -20.38 -5.28
N ALA A 119 -3.80 -19.80 -4.55
CA ALA A 119 -3.66 -19.36 -3.17
C ALA A 119 -2.67 -18.21 -2.91
N SER A 120 -1.85 -17.78 -3.87
CA SER A 120 -0.94 -16.63 -3.72
C SER A 120 -1.71 -15.37 -3.27
N CYS A 121 -2.80 -15.04 -3.98
CA CYS A 121 -3.61 -13.87 -3.66
C CYS A 121 -4.45 -14.04 -2.37
N ARG A 122 -4.80 -15.28 -1.99
CA ARG A 122 -5.59 -15.57 -0.78
C ARG A 122 -4.83 -15.29 0.52
N ARG A 123 -3.49 -15.20 0.45
CA ARG A 123 -2.61 -15.06 1.60
C ARG A 123 -2.27 -13.61 1.95
N TRP A 124 -2.70 -12.64 1.14
CA TRP A 124 -2.53 -11.23 1.45
C TRP A 124 -3.32 -10.83 2.72
N PRO A 125 -2.74 -9.99 3.60
CA PRO A 125 -3.45 -9.48 4.76
C PRO A 125 -4.74 -8.79 4.32
N ARG A 126 -5.88 -9.24 4.86
CA ARG A 126 -7.17 -8.62 4.58
C ARG A 126 -7.34 -7.36 5.42
N GLY A 127 -6.88 -6.22 4.88
CA GLY A 127 -7.09 -4.88 5.45
C GLY A 127 -6.66 -4.72 6.91
N PRO A 128 -6.82 -3.52 7.48
CA PRO A 128 -6.53 -3.31 8.89
C PRO A 128 -7.60 -4.01 9.74
N ARG A 129 -7.18 -5.00 10.55
CA ARG A 129 -7.90 -5.32 11.80
C ARG A 129 -7.59 -4.19 12.77
N THR A 130 -8.31 -3.08 12.67
CA THR A 130 -8.29 -2.07 13.73
C THR A 130 -8.90 -2.72 14.97
N ARG A 131 -8.05 -3.20 15.90
CA ARG A 131 -8.46 -3.21 17.30
C ARG A 131 -8.48 -1.74 17.67
N ALA A 132 -9.66 -1.12 17.62
CA ALA A 132 -9.85 0.20 18.17
C ALA A 132 -9.47 0.12 19.65
N SER A 133 -8.24 0.50 19.99
CA SER A 133 -7.90 0.80 21.38
C SER A 133 -8.65 2.08 21.69
N SER A 134 -9.80 1.94 22.35
CA SER A 134 -10.54 3.03 22.95
C SER A 134 -9.69 3.65 24.07
N SER A 135 -8.76 4.53 23.71
CA SER A 135 -8.21 5.51 24.63
C SER A 135 -8.90 6.84 24.33
N SER A 136 -10.04 7.05 24.99
CA SER A 136 -10.68 8.36 25.09
C SER A 136 -9.67 9.38 25.64
N PRO A 137 -9.53 10.57 25.03
CA PRO A 137 -8.73 11.63 25.63
C PRO A 137 -9.55 12.25 26.77
N THR A 138 -9.16 11.99 28.01
CA THR A 138 -9.67 12.74 29.16
C THR A 138 -9.22 14.19 29.01
N ARG A 139 -10.16 15.08 28.66
CA ARG A 139 -10.01 16.52 28.82
C ARG A 139 -9.77 16.80 30.31
N SER A 140 -8.55 17.15 30.69
CA SER A 140 -8.31 17.84 31.96
C SER A 140 -8.71 19.30 31.79
N SER A 141 -9.83 19.69 32.41
CA SER A 141 -10.20 21.10 32.56
C SER A 141 -9.17 21.84 33.43
N PRO A 142 -8.79 23.08 33.11
CA PRO A 142 -7.97 23.89 34.01
C PRO A 142 -8.84 24.39 35.17
N ALA A 143 -8.43 24.10 36.41
CA ALA A 143 -9.04 24.68 37.59
C ALA A 143 -8.72 26.18 37.65
N SER A 144 -9.76 27.02 37.72
CA SER A 144 -9.65 28.45 37.97
C SER A 144 -9.20 28.69 39.42
N ALA A 145 -8.07 29.38 39.61
CA ALA A 145 -7.72 29.97 40.90
C ALA A 145 -8.31 31.39 40.96
N ALA A 146 -9.16 31.63 41.95
CA ALA A 146 -9.67 32.95 42.30
C ALA A 146 -8.64 33.73 43.15
N PRO A 147 -8.62 35.07 43.11
CA PRO A 147 -7.67 35.87 43.88
C PRO A 147 -8.18 36.11 45.31
N ALA A 148 -7.31 35.94 46.30
CA ALA A 148 -7.54 36.42 47.66
C ALA A 148 -6.86 37.79 47.84
N ASN A 149 -7.67 38.83 47.96
CA ASN A 149 -7.29 40.13 48.51
C ASN A 149 -7.24 40.06 50.04
N GLY A 150 -6.29 40.79 50.64
CA GLY A 150 -6.35 41.14 52.07
C GLY A 150 -5.03 41.62 52.65
N SER A 151 -4.76 42.92 52.52
CA SER A 151 -3.84 43.71 53.38
C SER A 151 -4.41 43.82 54.81
N PRO A 152 -3.65 44.31 55.82
CA PRO A 152 -3.04 45.64 55.86
C PRO A 152 -1.52 45.67 55.65
#